data_AF-A0A7S2A822-F1
#
_entry.id   AF-A0A7S2A822-F1
#
_cell.length_a   1.000
_cell.length_b   1.000
_cell.length_c   1.000
_cell.angle_alpha   90.00
_cell.angle_beta   90.00
_cell.angle_gamma   90.00
#
_symmetry.space_group_name_H-M   'P 1'
#
loop_
_entity.id
_entity.type
_entity.pdbx_description
1 polymer ?
#
loop_
_entity_poly.entity_id
_entity_poly.type
_entity_poly.pdbx_seq_one_letter_code
_entity_poly.pdbx_strand_id
1 'polypeptide(L)'
;KERERERKESHRREEEESRRRAEREREEAQRRARMAETPQQALHRLYEPIFRVLWDMEFANLHGTNPFRIVIDRENCAAMGVPDYCEVIDRPMNLTYIQQKVEARSYVTLQEFFADVELMITNALKYNSDPSNEFHIAAKHMKKKYRKVAKLVVQKLQQPQQK
;
A
#
# COMPACT_ATOMS: atom_id res chain seq x y z
N LYS A 1 -20.97 -44.88 30.74
CA LYS A 1 -19.88 -44.86 29.72
C LYS A 1 -20.44 -44.60 28.32
N GLU A 2 -21.44 -45.36 27.87
CA GLU A 2 -22.09 -45.17 26.54
C GLU A 2 -22.86 -43.86 26.42
N ARG A 3 -23.79 -43.56 27.34
CA ARG A 3 -24.52 -42.27 27.39
C ARG A 3 -23.62 -41.02 27.44
N GLU A 4 -22.43 -41.15 28.01
CA GLU A 4 -21.46 -40.05 28.09
C GLU A 4 -20.71 -39.86 26.76
N ARG A 5 -20.45 -40.95 26.03
CA ARG A 5 -19.93 -40.91 24.66
C ARG A 5 -20.95 -40.31 23.70
N GLU A 6 -22.22 -40.70 23.79
CA GLU A 6 -23.31 -40.16 22.98
C GLU A 6 -23.49 -38.65 23.20
N ARG A 7 -23.45 -38.18 24.46
CA ARG A 7 -23.50 -36.74 24.77
C ARG A 7 -22.31 -35.96 24.19
N LYS A 8 -21.09 -36.50 24.31
CA LYS A 8 -19.87 -35.88 23.74
C LYS A 8 -19.93 -35.84 22.21
N GLU A 9 -20.47 -36.87 21.58
CA GLU A 9 -20.61 -36.93 20.13
C GLU A 9 -21.71 -35.97 19.62
N SER A 10 -22.84 -35.87 20.33
CA SER A 10 -23.89 -34.88 20.03
C SER A 10 -23.37 -33.45 20.11
N HIS A 11 -22.65 -33.12 21.19
CA HIS A 11 -22.05 -31.80 21.36
C HIS A 11 -21.04 -31.50 20.23
N ARG A 12 -20.23 -32.47 19.83
CA ARG A 12 -19.26 -32.29 18.74
C ARG A 12 -19.95 -32.02 17.40
N ARG A 13 -21.06 -32.71 17.11
CA ARG A 13 -21.86 -32.50 15.90
C ARG A 13 -22.51 -31.12 15.89
N GLU A 14 -23.07 -30.67 17.01
CA GLU A 14 -23.65 -29.33 17.16
C GLU A 14 -22.59 -28.22 17.00
N GLU A 15 -21.40 -28.39 17.57
CA GLU A 15 -20.28 -27.46 17.37
C GLU A 15 -19.84 -27.40 15.90
N GLU A 16 -19.75 -28.54 15.22
CA GLU A 16 -19.35 -28.61 13.82
C GLU A 16 -20.40 -27.96 12.91
N GLU A 17 -21.69 -28.18 13.20
CA GLU A 17 -22.81 -27.57 12.47
C GLU A 17 -22.88 -26.05 12.71
N SER A 18 -22.66 -25.60 13.94
CA SER A 18 -22.54 -24.19 14.29
C SER A 18 -21.36 -23.52 13.56
N ARG A 19 -20.20 -24.17 13.48
CA ARG A 19 -19.05 -23.69 12.70
C ARG A 19 -19.37 -23.58 11.22
N ARG A 20 -19.98 -24.60 10.62
CA ARG A 20 -20.39 -24.59 9.20
C ARG A 20 -21.41 -23.50 8.91
N ARG A 21 -22.36 -23.27 9.81
CA ARG A 21 -23.34 -22.17 9.69
C ARG A 21 -22.66 -20.81 9.75
N ALA A 22 -21.77 -20.60 10.72
CA ALA A 22 -21.02 -19.36 10.87
C ALA A 22 -20.11 -19.08 9.66
N GLU A 23 -19.51 -20.12 9.07
CA GLU A 23 -18.72 -20.03 7.84
C GLU A 23 -19.56 -19.59 6.65
N ARG A 24 -20.72 -20.23 6.42
CA ARG A 24 -21.67 -19.83 5.36
C ARG A 24 -22.16 -18.40 5.53
N GLU A 25 -22.50 -18.00 6.75
CA GLU A 25 -22.93 -16.63 7.06
C GLU A 25 -21.81 -15.61 6.79
N ARG A 26 -20.55 -15.94 7.11
CA ARG A 26 -19.38 -15.11 6.78
C ARG A 26 -19.16 -15.00 5.27
N GLU A 27 -19.26 -16.10 4.54
CA GLU A 27 -19.12 -16.12 3.08
C GLU A 27 -20.21 -15.29 2.40
N GLU A 28 -21.48 -15.44 2.82
CA GLU A 28 -22.58 -14.62 2.31
C GLU A 28 -22.38 -13.14 2.62
N ALA A 29 -21.95 -12.80 3.84
CA ALA A 29 -21.66 -11.42 4.23
C ALA A 29 -20.54 -10.82 3.38
N GLN A 30 -19.45 -11.57 3.13
CA GLN A 30 -18.38 -11.14 2.23
C GLN A 30 -18.88 -10.96 0.79
N ARG A 31 -19.74 -11.86 0.31
CA ARG A 31 -20.31 -11.77 -1.04
C ARG A 31 -21.17 -10.52 -1.19
N ARG A 32 -22.02 -10.24 -0.20
CA ARG A 32 -22.85 -9.02 -0.16
C ARG A 32 -21.99 -7.75 -0.08
N ALA A 33 -20.96 -7.75 0.76
CA ALA A 33 -20.03 -6.61 0.88
C ALA A 33 -19.30 -6.32 -0.43
N ARG A 34 -18.86 -7.35 -1.17
CA ARG A 34 -18.22 -7.19 -2.49
C ARG A 34 -19.17 -6.67 -3.54
N MET A 35 -20.44 -7.08 -3.53
CA MET A 35 -21.44 -6.57 -4.47
C MET A 35 -21.82 -5.11 -4.19
N ALA A 36 -21.76 -4.68 -2.92
CA ALA A 36 -22.03 -3.30 -2.52
C ALA A 36 -20.83 -2.36 -2.68
N GLU A 37 -19.65 -2.90 -3.04
CA GLU A 37 -18.43 -2.13 -3.15
C GLU A 37 -18.45 -1.24 -4.40
N THR A 38 -18.22 0.06 -4.21
CA THR A 38 -18.08 1.00 -5.32
C THR A 38 -16.76 0.78 -6.07
N PRO A 39 -16.67 1.13 -7.37
CA PRO A 39 -15.41 1.09 -8.11
C PRO A 39 -14.27 1.85 -7.40
N GLN A 40 -14.59 2.99 -6.76
CA GLN A 40 -13.61 3.79 -6.02
C GLN A 40 -13.09 3.09 -4.76
N GLN A 41 -13.95 2.39 -4.02
CA GLN A 41 -13.52 1.57 -2.88
C GLN A 41 -12.68 0.38 -3.33
N ALA A 42 -13.09 -0.29 -4.41
CA ALA A 42 -12.34 -1.38 -4.99
C ALA A 42 -10.94 -0.93 -5.43
N LEU A 43 -10.83 0.24 -6.06
CA LEU A 43 -9.56 0.84 -6.44
C LEU A 43 -8.70 1.22 -5.23
N HIS A 44 -9.29 1.87 -4.22
CA HIS A 44 -8.60 2.23 -2.98
C HIS A 44 -7.98 1.02 -2.29
N ARG A 45 -8.72 -0.10 -2.23
CA ARG A 45 -8.21 -1.37 -1.69
C ARG A 45 -6.95 -1.88 -2.41
N LEU A 46 -6.71 -1.48 -3.66
CA LEU A 46 -5.53 -1.90 -4.43
C LEU A 46 -4.30 -1.06 -4.11
N TYR A 47 -4.43 0.27 -4.09
CA TYR A 47 -3.27 1.14 -3.88
C TYR A 47 -2.94 1.38 -2.40
N GLU A 48 -3.93 1.36 -1.49
CA GLU A 48 -3.73 1.67 -0.07
C GLU A 48 -2.66 0.77 0.59
N PRO A 49 -2.66 -0.56 0.41
CA PRO A 49 -1.63 -1.41 1.00
C PRO A 49 -0.22 -1.12 0.46
N ILE A 50 -0.13 -0.70 -0.81
CA ILE A 50 1.15 -0.32 -1.43
C ILE A 50 1.65 0.97 -0.76
N PHE A 51 0.78 1.98 -0.68
CA PHE A 51 1.09 3.25 -0.04
C PHE A 51 1.54 3.06 1.40
N ARG A 52 0.79 2.32 2.23
CA ARG A 52 1.15 2.05 3.63
C ARG A 52 2.53 1.44 3.78
N VAL A 53 2.84 0.43 2.96
CA VAL A 53 4.16 -0.21 2.99
C VAL A 53 5.29 0.76 2.64
N LEU A 54 5.06 1.71 1.71
CA LEU A 54 6.05 2.74 1.36
C LEU A 54 6.14 3.84 2.42
N TRP A 55 5.00 4.22 3.01
CA TRP A 55 4.90 5.17 4.09
C TRP A 55 5.71 4.70 5.29
N ASP A 56 5.47 3.47 5.76
CA ASP A 56 6.09 2.89 6.95
C ASP A 56 7.55 2.46 6.76
N MET A 57 8.13 2.61 5.56
CA MET A 57 9.56 2.37 5.38
C MET A 57 10.36 3.33 6.25
N GLU A 58 11.47 2.84 6.79
CA GLU A 58 12.50 3.63 7.46
C GLU A 58 13.86 3.28 6.85
N PHE A 59 14.75 4.27 6.78
CA PHE A 59 16.06 4.12 6.16
C PHE A 59 17.15 4.28 7.23
N ALA A 60 17.85 3.18 7.52
CA ALA A 60 18.90 3.17 8.54
C ALA A 60 20.04 4.16 8.21
N ASN A 61 20.38 4.31 6.92
CA ASN A 61 21.34 5.29 6.43
C ASN A 61 20.83 6.74 6.48
N LEU A 62 19.60 6.97 6.95
CA LEU A 62 19.02 8.29 7.17
C LEU A 62 18.43 8.35 8.58
N HIS A 63 19.16 7.79 9.56
CA HIS A 63 18.82 7.80 10.99
C HIS A 63 17.45 7.20 11.33
N GLY A 64 17.01 6.18 10.57
CA GLY A 64 15.71 5.54 10.78
C GLY A 64 14.52 6.40 10.34
N THR A 65 14.76 7.43 9.52
CA THR A 65 13.69 8.30 9.01
C THR A 65 13.28 7.92 7.59
N ASN A 66 12.14 8.43 7.14
CA ASN A 66 11.69 8.33 5.76
C ASN A 66 11.71 9.72 5.10
N PRO A 67 12.76 10.07 4.33
CA PRO A 67 12.89 11.40 3.76
C PRO A 67 11.82 11.69 2.70
N PHE A 68 11.20 10.66 2.13
CA PHE A 68 10.18 10.80 1.09
C PHE A 68 8.85 11.33 1.64
N ARG A 69 8.69 11.43 2.97
CA ARG A 69 7.53 12.10 3.61
C ARG A 69 7.70 13.62 3.63
N ILE A 70 8.90 14.14 3.40
CA ILE A 70 9.17 15.57 3.46
C ILE A 70 8.68 16.23 2.17
N VAL A 71 7.94 17.32 2.33
CA VAL A 71 7.50 18.15 1.21
C VAL A 71 8.65 19.07 0.80
N ILE A 72 9.02 19.01 -0.48
CA ILE A 72 9.96 19.95 -1.10
C ILE A 72 9.25 20.59 -2.28
N ASP A 73 9.10 21.90 -2.22
CA ASP A 73 8.44 22.72 -3.25
C ASP A 73 9.18 24.06 -3.43
N ARG A 74 8.67 24.89 -4.33
CA ARG A 74 9.31 26.17 -4.70
C ARG A 74 9.37 27.15 -3.51
N GLU A 75 8.49 27.00 -2.54
CA GLU A 75 8.40 27.90 -1.39
C GLU A 75 9.39 27.51 -0.29
N ASN A 76 9.68 26.21 -0.14
CA ASN A 76 10.52 25.70 0.96
C ASN A 76 11.88 25.13 0.56
N CYS A 77 12.18 24.92 -0.73
CA CYS A 77 13.40 24.23 -1.17
C CYS A 77 14.69 24.86 -0.61
N ALA A 78 14.76 26.20 -0.56
CA ALA A 78 15.89 26.91 0.03
C ALA A 78 16.01 26.68 1.55
N ALA A 79 14.92 26.76 2.29
CA ALA A 79 14.90 26.50 3.74
C ALA A 79 15.22 25.04 4.09
N MET A 80 14.93 24.12 3.18
CA MET A 80 15.24 22.69 3.29
C MET A 80 16.68 22.33 2.88
N GLY A 81 17.50 23.33 2.53
CA GLY A 81 18.90 23.12 2.16
C GLY A 81 19.11 22.58 0.73
N VAL A 82 18.09 22.66 -0.11
CA VAL A 82 18.09 22.19 -1.51
C VAL A 82 17.60 23.31 -2.45
N PRO A 83 18.24 24.49 -2.47
CA PRO A 83 17.70 25.69 -3.10
C PRO A 83 17.42 25.53 -4.61
N ASP A 84 18.19 24.70 -5.30
CA ASP A 84 18.10 24.42 -6.73
C ASP A 84 17.11 23.29 -7.08
N TYR A 85 16.47 22.65 -6.09
CA TYR A 85 15.60 21.48 -6.32
C TYR A 85 14.51 21.74 -7.35
N CYS A 86 13.83 22.88 -7.24
CA CYS A 86 12.72 23.23 -8.14
C CYS A 86 13.18 23.81 -9.49
N GLU A 87 14.48 23.97 -9.70
CA GLU A 87 15.08 24.25 -11.01
C GLU A 87 15.44 22.94 -11.72
N VAL A 88 15.89 21.94 -10.97
CA VAL A 88 16.26 20.61 -11.48
C VAL A 88 15.03 19.71 -11.69
N ILE A 89 14.04 19.80 -10.81
CA ILE A 89 12.86 18.93 -10.77
C ILE A 89 11.60 19.71 -11.18
N ASP A 90 11.06 19.37 -12.35
CA ASP A 90 9.92 20.07 -12.96
C ASP A 90 8.61 19.86 -12.19
N ARG A 91 8.42 18.66 -11.64
CA ARG A 91 7.19 18.27 -10.94
C ARG A 91 7.54 17.58 -9.61
N PRO A 92 7.67 18.34 -8.51
CA PRO A 92 7.89 17.76 -7.20
C PRO A 92 6.79 16.76 -6.82
N MET A 93 7.18 15.68 -6.14
CA MET A 93 6.26 14.67 -5.62
C MET A 93 6.89 14.02 -4.38
N ASN A 94 6.07 13.73 -3.38
CA ASN A 94 6.47 13.14 -2.11
C ASN A 94 5.32 12.31 -1.53
N LEU A 95 5.61 11.48 -0.53
CA LEU A 95 4.63 10.61 0.11
C LEU A 95 3.52 11.38 0.81
N THR A 96 3.77 12.60 1.29
CA THR A 96 2.73 13.42 1.95
C THR A 96 1.68 13.91 0.95
N TYR A 97 2.09 14.34 -0.25
CA TYR A 97 1.15 14.63 -1.34
C TYR A 97 0.41 13.38 -1.81
N ILE A 98 1.10 12.24 -1.93
CA ILE A 98 0.47 10.96 -2.26
C ILE A 98 -0.56 10.58 -1.18
N GLN A 99 -0.25 10.80 0.11
CA GLN A 99 -1.15 10.56 1.23
C GLN A 99 -2.43 11.38 1.11
N GLN A 100 -2.31 12.68 0.84
CA GLN A 100 -3.47 13.56 0.64
C GLN A 100 -4.38 13.03 -0.47
N LYS A 101 -3.79 12.58 -1.58
CA LYS A 101 -4.55 12.00 -2.70
C LYS A 101 -5.21 10.67 -2.35
N VAL A 102 -4.54 9.84 -1.56
CA VAL A 102 -5.02 8.55 -1.03
C VAL A 102 -6.21 8.76 -0.09
N GLU A 103 -6.09 9.67 0.88
CA GLU A 103 -7.12 9.98 1.88
C GLU A 103 -8.35 10.64 1.24
N ALA A 104 -8.13 11.54 0.28
CA ALA A 104 -9.19 12.14 -0.52
C ALA A 104 -9.83 11.17 -1.54
N ARG A 105 -9.28 9.95 -1.69
CA ARG A 105 -9.67 8.98 -2.72
C ARG A 105 -9.73 9.60 -4.12
N SER A 106 -8.73 10.42 -4.45
CA SER A 106 -8.71 11.23 -5.68
C SER A 106 -8.15 10.52 -6.92
N TYR A 107 -7.51 9.35 -6.76
CA TYR A 107 -7.05 8.56 -7.89
C TYR A 107 -8.24 7.92 -8.62
N VAL A 108 -8.31 8.11 -9.93
CA VAL A 108 -9.35 7.54 -10.80
C VAL A 108 -8.89 6.19 -11.36
N THR A 109 -7.58 6.01 -11.51
CA THR A 109 -6.97 4.76 -11.98
C THR A 109 -5.81 4.33 -11.10
N LEU A 110 -5.48 3.04 -11.14
CA LEU A 110 -4.31 2.51 -10.43
C LEU A 110 -3.00 3.04 -11.05
N GLN A 111 -3.04 3.31 -12.36
CA GLN A 111 -1.93 3.88 -13.13
C GLN A 111 -1.57 5.29 -12.66
N GLU A 112 -2.54 6.13 -12.29
CA GLU A 112 -2.25 7.46 -11.71
C GLU A 112 -1.50 7.36 -10.39
N PHE A 113 -1.90 6.43 -9.51
CA PHE A 113 -1.18 6.17 -8.27
C PHE A 113 0.26 5.69 -8.54
N PHE A 114 0.43 4.76 -9.47
CA PHE A 114 1.76 4.28 -9.87
C PHE A 114 2.62 5.38 -10.49
N ALA A 115 2.02 6.28 -11.27
CA ALA A 115 2.72 7.40 -11.87
C ALA A 115 3.27 8.36 -10.81
N ASP A 116 2.52 8.68 -9.76
CA ASP A 116 3.01 9.56 -8.69
C ASP A 116 4.13 8.91 -7.86
N VAL A 117 4.01 7.61 -7.57
CA VAL A 117 5.09 6.87 -6.87
C VAL A 117 6.36 6.80 -7.71
N GLU A 118 6.26 6.47 -9.00
CA GLU A 118 7.43 6.44 -9.90
C GLU A 118 8.00 7.84 -10.14
N LEU A 119 7.17 8.89 -10.20
CA LEU A 119 7.61 10.28 -10.32
C LEU A 119 8.45 10.67 -9.10
N MET A 120 7.94 10.44 -7.88
CA MET A 120 8.68 10.71 -6.63
C MET A 120 10.05 10.02 -6.62
N ILE A 121 10.09 8.73 -6.95
CA ILE A 121 11.32 7.93 -6.97
C ILE A 121 12.27 8.45 -8.06
N THR A 122 11.75 8.78 -9.24
CA THR A 122 12.56 9.26 -10.37
C THR A 122 13.15 10.64 -10.08
N ASN A 123 12.38 11.53 -9.46
CA ASN A 123 12.86 12.84 -9.01
C ASN A 123 14.00 12.69 -8.01
N ALA A 124 13.85 11.81 -7.01
CA ALA A 124 14.89 11.56 -6.03
C ALA A 124 16.19 11.04 -6.66
N LEU A 125 16.08 10.12 -7.63
CA LEU A 125 17.24 9.60 -8.37
C LEU A 125 17.87 10.62 -9.33
N LYS A 126 17.05 11.51 -9.91
CA LYS A 126 17.51 12.58 -10.81
C LYS A 126 18.28 13.64 -10.03
N TYR A 127 17.72 14.13 -8.93
CA TYR A 127 18.34 15.17 -8.11
C TYR A 127 19.57 14.64 -7.37
N ASN A 128 19.50 13.44 -6.81
CA ASN A 128 20.61 12.78 -6.14
C ASN A 128 21.30 11.82 -7.12
N SER A 129 21.98 12.32 -8.15
CA SER A 129 22.52 11.48 -9.24
C SER A 129 23.72 10.61 -8.83
N ASP A 130 24.48 11.02 -7.80
CA ASP A 130 25.61 10.25 -7.28
C ASP A 130 25.12 8.95 -6.61
N PRO A 131 25.53 7.76 -7.09
CA PRO A 131 25.13 6.48 -6.50
C PRO A 131 25.57 6.27 -5.05
N SER A 132 26.59 7.00 -4.58
CA SER A 132 27.07 6.96 -3.20
C SER A 132 26.26 7.83 -2.24
N ASN A 133 25.43 8.74 -2.76
CA ASN A 133 24.57 9.60 -1.97
C ASN A 133 23.49 8.76 -1.23
N GLU A 134 23.30 9.04 0.06
CA GLU A 134 22.40 8.30 0.93
C GLU A 134 20.93 8.35 0.47
N PHE A 135 20.49 9.48 -0.08
CA PHE A 135 19.15 9.64 -0.65
C PHE A 135 18.99 8.86 -1.97
N HIS A 136 20.06 8.75 -2.78
CA HIS A 136 20.06 7.88 -3.97
C HIS A 136 19.86 6.41 -3.56
N ILE A 137 20.64 5.95 -2.57
CA ILE A 137 20.56 4.58 -2.05
C ILE A 137 19.15 4.31 -1.49
N ALA A 138 18.59 5.24 -0.72
CA ALA A 138 17.23 5.15 -0.20
C ALA A 138 16.19 5.06 -1.33
N ALA A 139 16.31 5.88 -2.38
CA ALA A 139 15.41 5.86 -3.53
C ALA A 139 15.46 4.53 -4.30
N LYS A 140 16.66 3.96 -4.47
CA LYS A 140 16.83 2.62 -5.06
C LYS A 140 16.17 1.54 -4.21
N HIS A 141 16.31 1.61 -2.89
CA HIS A 141 15.67 0.66 -1.97
C HIS A 141 14.15 0.79 -2.00
N MET A 142 13.62 2.02 -1.97
CA MET A 142 12.18 2.29 -2.12
C MET A 142 11.65 1.74 -3.45
N LYS A 143 12.36 1.97 -4.56
CA LYS A 143 12.01 1.42 -5.88
C LYS A 143 11.93 -0.10 -5.88
N LYS A 144 12.90 -0.78 -5.24
CA LYS A 144 12.91 -2.24 -5.12
C LYS A 144 11.70 -2.73 -4.30
N LYS A 145 11.40 -2.07 -3.18
CA LYS A 145 10.24 -2.39 -2.33
C LYS A 145 8.93 -2.18 -3.09
N TYR A 146 8.74 -1.01 -3.69
CA TYR A 146 7.59 -0.66 -4.51
C TYR A 146 7.32 -1.72 -5.58
N ARG A 147 8.32 -2.05 -6.42
CA ARG A 147 8.17 -3.06 -7.48
C ARG A 147 7.73 -4.42 -6.95
N LYS A 148 8.28 -4.85 -5.81
CA LYS A 148 7.89 -6.13 -5.18
C LYS A 148 6.43 -6.10 -4.74
N VAL A 149 5.99 -5.04 -4.06
CA VAL A 149 4.64 -4.94 -3.51
C VAL A 149 3.60 -4.73 -4.61
N ALA A 150 3.87 -3.83 -5.57
CA ALA A 150 3.00 -3.58 -6.71
C ALA A 150 2.81 -4.86 -7.56
N LYS A 151 3.88 -5.63 -7.80
CA LYS A 151 3.79 -6.92 -8.49
C LYS A 151 2.86 -7.90 -7.76
N LEU A 152 2.95 -8.00 -6.43
CA LEU A 152 2.09 -8.89 -5.65
C LEU A 152 0.61 -8.49 -5.73
N VAL A 153 0.31 -7.18 -5.73
CA VAL A 153 -1.06 -6.68 -5.90
C VAL A 153 -1.59 -7.02 -7.30
N VAL A 154 -0.82 -6.75 -8.35
CA VAL A 154 -1.22 -7.06 -9.73
C VAL A 154 -1.40 -8.58 -9.94
N GLN A 155 -0.53 -9.41 -9.37
CA GLN A 155 -0.68 -10.86 -9.43
C GLN A 155 -1.95 -11.36 -8.73
N LYS A 156 -2.30 -10.80 -7.58
CA LYS A 156 -3.55 -11.12 -6.87
C LYS A 156 -4.80 -10.75 -7.67
N LEU A 157 -4.72 -9.71 -8.51
CA LEU A 157 -5.81 -9.34 -9.42
C LEU A 157 -5.97 -10.31 -10.59
N GLN A 158 -4.87 -10.89 -11.07
CA GLN A 158 -4.87 -11.80 -12.23
C GLN A 158 -5.21 -13.24 -11.86
N GLN A 159 -5.11 -13.62 -10.59
CA GLN A 159 -5.54 -14.94 -10.13
C GLN A 159 -7.08 -15.00 -10.17
N PRO A 160 -7.67 -16.01 -10.85
CA PRO A 160 -9.09 -16.28 -10.72
C PRO A 160 -9.39 -16.44 -9.23
N GLN A 161 -10.39 -15.72 -8.72
CA GLN A 161 -10.95 -15.98 -7.39
C GLN A 161 -11.27 -17.47 -7.35
N GLN A 162 -10.43 -18.28 -6.69
CA GLN A 162 -10.67 -19.72 -6.59
C GLN A 162 -12.01 -19.87 -5.87
N LYS A 163 -12.95 -20.47 -6.59
CA LYS A 163 -14.31 -20.78 -6.16
C LYS A 163 -14.30 -21.72 -4.97
#